data_AF-A0A3M0BK32-F1
#
_entry.id   AF-A0A3M0BK32-F1
#
_cell.length_a   1.000
_cell.length_b   1.000
_cell.length_c   1.000
_cell.angle_alpha   90.00
_cell.angle_beta   90.00
_cell.angle_gamma   90.00
#
_symmetry.space_group_name_H-M   'P 1'
#
loop_
_entity.id
_entity.type
_entity.pdbx_description
1 polymer ?
#
loop_
_entity_poly.entity_id
_entity_poly.type
_entity_poly.pdbx_seq_one_letter_code
_entity_poly.pdbx_strand_id
1 'polypeptide(L)' 'MDYKNLKKVEDKNEECFKCGSKKELYEDPNIEGLVFCKECWQERIKTEKLEEWGMEEEIPYED' A
#
# COMPACT_ATOMS: atom_id res chain seq x y z
N MET A 1 -0.87 -4.90 7.68
CA MET A 1 -0.74 -5.62 6.40
C MET A 1 0.74 -5.78 6.03
N ASP A 2 1.16 -6.89 5.44
CA ASP A 2 2.56 -7.13 5.00
C ASP A 2 2.60 -7.48 3.51
N TYR A 3 3.41 -6.76 2.72
CA TYR A 3 3.50 -6.96 1.27
C TYR A 3 4.01 -8.36 0.88
N LYS A 4 4.67 -9.07 1.81
CA LYS A 4 5.19 -10.43 1.60
C LYS A 4 4.10 -11.46 1.33
N ASN A 5 2.86 -11.16 1.73
CA ASN A 5 1.70 -12.03 1.51
C ASN A 5 0.93 -11.66 0.23
N LEU A 6 1.37 -10.63 -0.49
CA LEU A 6 0.73 -10.20 -1.74
C LEU A 6 1.19 -11.06 -2.90
N LYS A 7 0.30 -11.21 -3.89
CA LYS A 7 0.62 -11.92 -5.12
C LYS A 7 1.60 -11.09 -5.94
N LYS A 8 2.77 -11.67 -6.20
CA LYS A 8 3.81 -11.04 -7.02
C LYS A 8 3.45 -11.16 -8.50
N VAL A 9 3.62 -10.07 -9.23
CA VAL A 9 3.43 -10.02 -10.68
C VAL A 9 4.77 -10.22 -11.38
N GLU A 10 4.80 -11.19 -12.30
CA GLU A 10 5.97 -11.50 -13.14
C GLU A 10 5.81 -11.01 -14.58
N ASP A 11 4.67 -10.41 -14.90
CA ASP A 11 4.44 -9.80 -16.21
C ASP A 11 5.36 -8.58 -16.40
N LYS A 12 6.04 -8.52 -17.55
CA LYS A 12 7.04 -7.49 -17.86
C LYS A 12 6.43 -6.21 -18.44
N ASN A 13 5.16 -6.26 -18.85
CA ASN A 13 4.44 -5.10 -19.38
C ASN A 13 3.84 -4.26 -18.25
N GLU A 14 3.52 -4.90 -17.13
CA GLU A 14 3.02 -4.26 -15.92
C GLU A 14 4.05 -3.30 -15.31
N GLU A 15 3.54 -2.24 -14.69
CA GLU A 15 4.33 -1.21 -14.02
C GLU A 15 3.60 -0.65 -12.81
N CYS A 16 4.36 -0.24 -11.80
CA CYS A 16 3.81 0.30 -10.56
C CYS A 16 2.92 1.50 -10.87
N PHE A 17 1.67 1.44 -10.43
CA PHE A 17 0.68 2.49 -10.68
C PHE A 17 1.11 3.87 -10.12
N LYS A 18 1.90 3.90 -9.04
CA LYS A 18 2.35 5.14 -8.40
C LYS A 18 3.61 5.74 -9.03
N CYS A 19 4.59 4.92 -9.40
CA CYS A 19 5.94 5.40 -9.77
C CYS A 19 6.46 4.88 -11.12
N GLY A 20 5.73 4.00 -11.82
CA GLY A 20 6.13 3.42 -13.11
C GLY A 20 7.26 2.39 -13.04
N SER A 21 7.73 2.02 -11.84
CA SER A 21 8.75 0.97 -11.69
C SER A 21 8.21 -0.38 -12.19
N LYS A 22 9.03 -1.14 -12.93
CA LYS A 22 8.68 -2.50 -13.42
C LYS A 22 9.33 -3.62 -12.58
N LYS A 23 9.89 -3.27 -11.41
CA LYS A 23 10.63 -4.20 -10.54
C LYS A 23 9.80 -4.53 -9.31
N GLU A 24 9.83 -5.81 -8.90
CA GLU A 24 9.19 -6.32 -7.68
C GLU A 24 7.75 -5.80 -7.54
N LEU A 25 6.90 -6.12 -8.52
CA LEU A 25 5.50 -5.73 -8.55
C LEU A 25 4.62 -6.70 -7.78
N TYR A 26 3.61 -6.17 -7.09
CA TYR A 26 2.64 -6.93 -6.32
C TYR A 26 1.24 -6.37 -6.54
N GLU A 27 0.26 -7.26 -6.71
CA GLU A 27 -1.16 -6.90 -6.88
C GLU A 27 -1.77 -6.35 -5.60
N ASP A 28 -2.70 -5.41 -5.77
CA ASP A 28 -3.60 -4.96 -4.73
C ASP A 28 -4.73 -5.99 -4.55
N PRO A 29 -4.86 -6.62 -3.36
CA PRO A 29 -5.90 -7.62 -3.12
C PRO A 29 -7.29 -7.00 -2.98
N ASN A 30 -7.37 -5.67 -2.80
CA ASN A 30 -8.63 -4.93 -2.69
C ASN A 30 -9.07 -4.35 -4.03
N ILE A 31 -8.14 -4.16 -4.98
CA ILE A 31 -8.42 -3.54 -6.28
C ILE A 31 -7.79 -4.37 -7.40
N GLU A 32 -8.63 -5.09 -8.13
CA GLU A 32 -8.20 -5.92 -9.26
C GLU A 32 -7.53 -5.09 -10.37
N GLY A 33 -6.45 -5.62 -10.94
CA GLY A 33 -5.70 -4.98 -12.03
C GLY A 33 -4.79 -3.83 -11.58
N LEU A 34 -4.67 -3.59 -10.27
CA LEU A 34 -3.82 -2.54 -9.73
C LEU A 34 -2.57 -3.16 -9.10
N VAL A 35 -1.40 -2.68 -9.52
CA VAL A 35 -0.11 -3.20 -9.06
C VAL A 35 0.79 -2.09 -8.54
N PHE A 36 1.55 -2.40 -7.50
CA PHE A 36 2.56 -1.50 -6.96
C PHE A 36 3.89 -2.21 -6.78
N CYS A 37 4.98 -1.45 -6.91
CA CYS A 37 6.29 -1.96 -6.53
C CYS A 37 6.40 -2.10 -5.00
N LYS A 38 7.35 -2.91 -4.57
CA LYS A 38 7.73 -3.09 -3.16
C LYS A 38 7.82 -1.78 -2.36
N GLU A 39 8.51 -0.78 -2.89
CA GLU A 39 8.74 0.49 -2.17
C GLU A 39 7.43 1.22 -1.93
N CYS A 40 6.58 1.32 -2.96
CA CYS A 40 5.27 1.94 -2.84
C CYS A 40 4.35 1.17 -1.88
N TRP A 41 4.42 -0.16 -1.86
CA TRP A 41 3.72 -0.97 -0.85
C TRP A 41 4.21 -0.69 0.57
N GLN A 42 5.53 -0.58 0.76
CA GLN A 42 6.10 -0.25 2.06
C GLN A 42 5.68 1.14 2.55
N GLU A 43 5.56 2.11 1.65
CA GLU A 43 5.02 3.43 1.99
C GLU A 43 3.55 3.34 2.42
N ARG A 44 2.70 2.65 1.65
CA ARG A 44 1.28 2.48 2.01
C ARG A 44 1.10 1.84 3.38
N ILE A 45 1.80 0.74 3.64
CA ILE A 45 1.74 0.04 4.94
C ILE A 45 2.20 0.95 6.10
N LYS A 46 3.18 1.82 5.86
CA LYS A 46 3.62 2.81 6.87
C LYS A 46 2.55 3.86 7.13
N THR A 47 1.90 4.36 6.08
CA THR A 47 0.82 5.34 6.21
C THR A 47 -0.40 4.74 6.92
N GLU A 48 -0.83 3.53 6.55
CA GLU A 48 -1.96 2.84 7.20
C GLU A 48 -1.71 2.65 8.70
N LYS A 49 -0.49 2.28 9.11
CA LYS A 49 -0.12 2.17 10.53
C LYS A 49 -0.15 3.52 11.26
N LEU A 50 0.15 4.61 10.56
CA LEU A 50 0.13 5.96 11.14
C LEU A 50 -1.31 6.47 11.29
N GLU A 51 -2.17 6.16 10.32
CA GLU A 51 -3.60 6.48 10.39
C GLU A 51 -4.32 5.68 11.48
N GLU A 52 -3.93 4.41 11.70
CA GLU A 52 -4.44 3.59 12.82
C GLU A 52 -4.07 4.19 14.19
N TRP A 53 -2.90 4.85 14.31
CA TRP A 53 -2.47 5.55 15.52
C TRP A 53 -3.03 6.98 15.65
N GLY A 54 -3.37 7.63 14.54
CA GLY A 54 -3.95 8.98 14.53
C GLY A 54 -5.44 9.06 14.88
N MET A 55 -6.11 7.91 15.03
CA MET A 55 -7.53 7.81 15.41
C MET A 55 -7.78 7.54 16.91
N GLU A 56 -6.76 7.54 17.77
CA GLU A 56 -6.96 7.38 19.23
C GLU A 56 -7.10 8.72 19.97
N GLU A 57 -6.90 9.86 19.32
CA GLU A 57 -7.07 11.16 19.95
C GLU A 57 -8.54 11.62 19.82
N GLU A 58 -9.38 11.19 20.76
CA GLU A 58 -10.71 11.78 20.98
C GLU A 58 -10.52 13.27 21.28
N ILE A 59 -10.89 14.12 20.32
CA ILE A 59 -11.04 15.57 20.54
C ILE A 59 -11.97 15.78 21.75
N PRO A 60 -11.51 16.38 22.86
CA PRO A 60 -12.41 16.70 23.96
C PRO A 60 -13.44 17.71 23.46
N TYR A 61 -14.73 17.40 23.59
CA TYR A 61 -15.77 18.41 23.40
C TYR A 61 -15.62 19.43 24.55
N GLU A 62 -15.26 20.67 24.24
CA GLU A 62 -15.34 21.79 25.19
C GLU A 62 -16.82 22.03 25.55
N ASP A 63 -17.12 22.05 26.86
CA ASP A 63 -18.44 22.30 27.47
C ASP A 63 -18.87 23.78 27.37
#